data_AF-A0A7K0WAM1-F1
#
_entry.id   AF-A0A7K0WAM1-F1
#
_cell.length_a   1.000
_cell.length_b   1.000
_cell.length_c   1.000
_cell.angle_alpha   90.00
_cell.angle_beta   90.00
_cell.angle_gamma   90.00
#
_symmetry.space_group_name_H-M   'P 1'
#
loop_
_entity.id
_entity.type
_entity.pdbx_description
1 polymer ?
#
loop_
_entity_poly.entity_id
_entity_poly.type
_entity_poly.pdbx_seq_one_letter_code
_entity_poly.pdbx_strand_id
1 'polypeptide(L)' 'VDFASGLAFGLHGTIERVTKKVFLISPANLQVSTEDKSAAAQASFFNQS' A
#
# COMPACT_ATOMS: atom_id res chain seq x y z
N VAL A 1 -5.28 1.59 -10.27
CA VAL A 1 -5.57 2.20 -8.96
C VAL A 1 -7.05 2.07 -8.67
N ASP A 2 -7.91 2.42 -9.61
CA ASP A 2 -9.39 2.53 -9.48
C ASP A 2 -10.09 1.31 -8.83
N PHE A 3 -9.84 0.09 -9.32
CA PHE A 3 -10.41 -1.11 -8.70
C PHE A 3 -9.95 -1.29 -7.24
N ALA A 4 -8.66 -1.14 -7.00
CA ALA A 4 -8.07 -1.34 -5.69
C ALA A 4 -8.47 -0.24 -4.69
N SER A 5 -8.63 1.01 -5.14
CA SER A 5 -9.21 2.08 -4.33
C SER A 5 -10.67 1.81 -3.98
N GLY A 6 -11.42 1.17 -4.89
CA GLY A 6 -12.78 0.72 -4.60
C GLY A 6 -12.82 -0.34 -3.48
N LEU A 7 -11.90 -1.30 -3.51
CA LEU A 7 -11.77 -2.31 -2.45
C LEU A 7 -11.34 -1.69 -1.11
N ALA A 8 -10.32 -0.81 -1.13
CA ALA A 8 -9.87 -0.13 0.08
C ALA A 8 -11.00 0.69 0.70
N PHE A 9 -11.73 1.47 -0.11
CA PHE A 9 -12.86 2.25 0.36
C PHE A 9 -14.00 1.38 0.91
N GLY A 10 -14.42 0.34 0.17
CA GLY A 10 -15.52 -0.53 0.56
C GLY A 10 -15.26 -1.36 1.82
N LEU A 11 -14.00 -1.62 2.15
CA LEU A 11 -13.59 -2.37 3.34
C LEU A 11 -13.00 -1.49 4.45
N HIS A 12 -13.16 -0.17 4.37
CA HIS A 12 -12.60 0.80 5.31
C HIS A 12 -11.08 0.71 5.49
N GLY A 13 -10.37 0.19 4.48
CA GLY A 13 -8.92 0.21 4.39
C GLY A 13 -8.38 1.53 3.84
N THR A 14 -7.07 1.58 3.68
CA THR A 14 -6.35 2.75 3.13
C THR A 14 -5.61 2.39 1.85
N ILE A 15 -5.38 3.39 1.01
CA ILE A 15 -4.52 3.30 -0.16
C ILE A 15 -3.61 4.52 -0.21
N GLU A 16 -2.30 4.29 -0.26
CA GLU A 16 -1.30 5.36 -0.21
C GLU A 16 -0.24 5.15 -1.29
N ARG A 17 0.24 6.22 -1.91
CA ARG A 17 1.34 6.13 -2.87
C ARG A 17 2.67 6.14 -2.12
N VAL A 18 3.43 5.05 -2.21
CA VAL A 18 4.75 4.94 -1.57
C VAL A 18 5.89 5.38 -2.49
N THR A 19 5.80 5.11 -3.80
CA THR A 19 6.75 5.58 -4.82
C THR A 19 6.07 5.75 -6.18
N LYS A 20 6.82 6.08 -7.24
CA LYS A 20 6.26 6.29 -8.59
C LYS A 20 5.59 5.00 -9.09
N LYS A 21 4.26 5.07 -9.26
CA LYS A 21 3.39 3.96 -9.69
C LYS A 21 3.28 2.79 -8.69
N VAL A 22 3.78 2.93 -7.46
CA VAL A 22 3.67 1.91 -6.41
C VAL A 22 2.78 2.44 -5.29
N PHE A 23 1.81 1.61 -4.91
CA PHE A 23 0.82 1.94 -3.89
C PHE A 23 0.81 0.85 -2.84
N LEU A 24 0.68 1.25 -1.58
CA LEU A 24 0.44 0.38 -0.45
C LEU A 24 -1.06 0.41 -0.14
N ILE A 25 -1.63 -0.76 0.09
CA ILE A 25 -3.02 -0.93 0.56
C ILE A 25 -2.95 -1.55 1.94
N SER A 26 -3.70 -1.01 2.90
CA SER A 26 -3.74 -1.53 4.26
C SER A 26 -5.18 -1.78 4.72
N PRO A 27 -5.47 -2.89 5.42
CA PRO A 27 -6.80 -3.15 5.95
C PRO A 27 -7.12 -2.23 7.14
N ALA A 28 -8.40 -2.08 7.47
CA ALA A 28 -8.90 -1.13 8.48
C ALA A 28 -8.27 -1.28 9.88
N ASN A 29 -7.86 -2.50 10.25
CA ASN A 29 -7.33 -2.84 11.56
C ASN A 29 -5.80 -2.72 11.68
N LEU A 30 -5.13 -2.26 10.62
CA LEU A 30 -3.68 -2.19 10.57
C LEU A 30 -3.23 -0.76 10.25
N GLN A 31 -2.53 -0.14 11.21
CA GLN A 31 -1.91 1.15 11.01
C GLN A 31 -0.42 0.94 10.70
N VAL A 32 0.02 1.41 9.53
CA VAL A 32 1.41 1.28 9.09
C VAL A 32 2.20 2.52 9.53
N SER A 33 3.24 2.31 10.34
CA SER A 33 4.18 3.36 10.73
C SER A 33 4.99 3.85 9.54
N THR A 34 5.46 5.09 9.57
CA THR A 34 6.22 5.72 8.48
C THR A 34 7.52 4.96 8.14
N GLU A 35 8.15 4.33 9.12
CA GLU A 35 9.37 3.52 8.94
C GLU A 35 9.07 2.23 8.16
N ASP A 36 7.97 1.54 8.47
CA ASP A 36 7.56 0.30 7.81
C ASP A 36 7.15 0.51 6.34
N LYS A 37 6.62 1.69 5.99
CA LYS A 37 6.29 2.05 4.59
C LYS A 37 7.52 2.02 3.69
N SER A 38 8.67 2.43 4.22
CA SER A 38 9.93 2.44 3.48
C SER A 38 10.44 1.02 3.22
N ALA A 39 10.27 0.13 4.20
CA ALA A 39 10.61 -1.29 4.06
C ALA A 39 9.71 -2.01 3.05
N ALA A 40 8.40 -1.74 3.04
CA ALA A 40 7.47 -2.32 2.07
C ALA A 40 7.77 -1.89 0.62
N ALA A 41 8.18 -0.63 0.43
CA ALA A 41 8.62 -0.13 -0.87
C ALA A 41 9.91 -0.83 -1.35
N GLN A 42 10.84 -1.11 -0.44
CA GLN A 42 12.06 -1.87 -0.75
C GLN A 42 11.77 -3.34 -1.06
N ALA A 43 10.92 -4.02 -0.28
CA ALA A 43 10.54 -5.41 -0.54
C ALA A 43 9.88 -5.58 -1.92
N SER A 44 9.06 -4.61 -2.34
CA SER A 44 8.43 -4.61 -3.67
C SER A 44 9.44 -4.39 -4.82
N PHE A 45 10.60 -3.78 -4.55
CA PHE A 45 11.67 -3.58 -5.53
C PHE A 45 12.40 -4.88 -5.87
N PHE A 46 12.43 -5.85 -4.95
CA PHE A 46 13.09 -7.15 -5.16
C PHE A 46 12.24 -8.16 -5.96
N ASN A 47 10.95 -7.88 -6.21
CA ASN A 47 10.03 -8.77 -6.93
C ASN A 47 9.86 -8.39 -8.42
N GLN A 48 10.94 -8.01 -9.10
CA GLN A 48 10.90 -7.60 -10.52
C GLN A 48 11.60 -8.56 -11.49
N SER A 49 11.81 -9.83 -11.11
CA SER A 49 12.29 -10.88 -12.01
C SER A 49 11.25 -11.31 -13.04
#